data_AF-A0A1Y2DFE4-F1
#
_entry.id   AF-A0A1Y2DFE4-F1
#
_cell.length_a   1.000
_cell.length_b   1.000
_cell.length_c   1.000
_cell.angle_alpha   90.00
_cell.angle_beta   90.00
_cell.angle_gamma   90.00
#
_symmetry.space_group_name_H-M   'P 1'
#
loop_
_entity.id
_entity.type
_entity.pdbx_description
1 polymer ?
#
loop_
_entity_poly.entity_id
_entity_poly.type
_entity_poly.pdbx_seq_one_letter_code
_entity_poly.pdbx_strand_id
1 'polypeptide(L)' 'ICLGMQIAVIEFSRNLCNLPNAISVDFDERPLDPVVVYMPELDRKNMAGDMRLGGRTTHFQNGSDWSKAYAL' A
#
# COMPACT_ATOMS: atom_id res chain seq x y z
N ILE A 1 7.67 7.50 -5.98
CA ILE A 1 7.65 6.07 -5.61
C ILE A 1 6.44 5.73 -4.75
N CYS A 2 6.24 6.38 -3.59
CA CYS A 2 5.15 6.06 -2.66
C CYS A 2 3.74 6.07 -3.30
N LEU A 3 3.28 7.22 -3.80
CA LEU A 3 2.00 7.30 -4.53
C LEU A 3 2.02 6.50 -5.85
N GLY A 4 3.18 6.43 -6.50
CA GLY A 4 3.34 5.67 -7.76
C GLY A 4 3.03 4.19 -7.59
N MET A 5 3.41 3.59 -6.46
CA MET A 5 3.08 2.20 -6.14
C MET A 5 1.57 2.01 -5.98
N GLN A 6 0.89 2.96 -5.31
CA GLN A 6 -0.56 2.91 -5.16
C GLN A 6 -1.27 2.97 -6.51
N ILE A 7 -0.85 3.87 -7.41
CA ILE A 7 -1.41 3.98 -8.77
C ILE A 7 -1.15 2.71 -9.59
N ALA A 8 0.05 2.13 -9.50
CA ALA A 8 0.36 0.88 -10.21
C ALA A 8 -0.53 -0.29 -9.75
N VAL A 9 -0.79 -0.41 -8.45
CA VAL A 9 -1.71 -1.43 -7.92
C VAL A 9 -3.14 -1.19 -8.41
N ILE A 10 -3.58 0.07 -8.47
CA ILE A 10 -4.91 0.43 -8.99
C ILE A 10 -5.03 0.03 -10.46
N GLU A 11 -4.07 0.38 -11.29
CA GLU A 11 -4.07 0.08 -12.73
C GLU A 11 -4.01 -1.43 -12.99
N PHE A 12 -3.14 -2.14 -12.28
CA PHE A 12 -3.06 -3.61 -12.32
C PHE A 12 -4.40 -4.27 -11.94
N SER A 13 -5.04 -3.78 -10.89
CA SER A 13 -6.32 -4.34 -10.40
C SER A 13 -7.45 -4.11 -11.40
N ARG A 14 -7.47 -2.95 -12.08
CA ARG A 14 -8.45 -2.65 -13.13
C ARG A 14 -8.27 -3.53 -14.37
N ASN A 15 -7.02 -3.74 -14.78
CA ASN A 15 -6.71 -4.42 -16.04
C ASN A 15 -6.66 -5.96 -15.92
N LEU A 16 -6.09 -6.50 -14.85
CA LEU A 16 -5.83 -7.94 -14.71
C LEU A 16 -6.74 -8.63 -13.70
N CYS A 17 -7.22 -7.90 -12.68
CA CYS A 17 -8.10 -8.47 -11.66
C CYS A 17 -9.60 -8.22 -11.95
N ASN A 18 -9.94 -7.58 -13.07
CA ASN A 18 -11.31 -7.23 -13.45
C ASN A 18 -12.07 -6.43 -12.37
N LEU A 19 -11.38 -5.53 -11.68
CA LEU A 19 -11.96 -4.62 -10.69
C LEU A 19 -12.05 -3.20 -11.29
N PRO A 20 -13.08 -2.87 -12.10
CA PRO A 20 -13.12 -1.62 -12.85
C PRO A 20 -13.19 -0.38 -11.95
N ASN A 21 -13.73 -0.51 -10.74
CA ASN A 21 -13.86 0.60 -9.80
C ASN A 21 -12.74 0.62 -8.75
N ALA A 22 -11.66 -0.14 -8.98
CA ALA A 22 -10.53 -0.19 -8.05
C ALA A 22 -9.97 1.21 -7.81
N ILE A 23 -9.91 1.66 -6.56
CA ILE A 23 -9.37 2.96 -6.17
C ILE A 23 -8.86 2.93 -4.71
N SER A 24 -8.05 3.91 -4.33
CA SER A 24 -7.62 4.12 -2.94
C SER A 24 -8.70 4.83 -2.14
N VAL A 25 -8.85 4.46 -0.86
CA VAL A 25 -9.68 5.21 0.09
C VAL A 25 -9.21 6.65 0.32
N ASP A 26 -7.96 6.95 -0.02
CA ASP A 26 -7.40 8.31 0.06
C ASP A 26 -8.04 9.26 -0.98
N PHE A 27 -8.60 8.72 -2.07
CA PHE A 27 -9.23 9.50 -3.15
C PHE A 27 -10.75 9.49 -3.09
N ASP A 28 -11.34 8.39 -2.60
CA ASP A 28 -12.77 8.22 -2.42
C ASP A 28 -13.01 7.60 -1.04
N GLU A 29 -13.78 8.26 -0.19
CA GLU A 29 -14.06 7.78 1.17
C GLU A 29 -14.91 6.50 1.19
N ARG A 30 -15.63 6.18 0.11
CA ARG A 30 -16.50 4.99 0.02
C ARG A 30 -16.37 4.31 -1.35
N PRO A 31 -15.19 3.73 -1.66
CA PRO A 31 -14.95 3.10 -2.94
C PRO A 31 -15.69 1.75 -3.01
N LEU A 32 -16.17 1.41 -4.22
CA LEU A 32 -16.81 0.11 -4.48
C LEU A 32 -15.79 -1.04 -4.39
N ASP A 33 -14.59 -0.82 -4.91
CA ASP A 33 -13.48 -1.78 -4.91
C ASP A 33 -12.24 -1.15 -4.21
N PRO A 34 -12.13 -1.18 -2.87
CA PRO A 34 -10.98 -0.62 -2.16
C PRO A 34 -9.73 -1.49 -2.33
N VAL A 35 -8.77 -1.03 -3.14
CA VAL A 35 -7.49 -1.76 -3.36
C VAL A 35 -6.32 -1.20 -2.55
N VAL A 36 -6.43 0.04 -2.09
CA VAL A 36 -5.48 0.67 -1.16
C VAL A 36 -6.30 1.26 -0.02
N VAL A 37 -5.95 0.87 1.21
CA VAL A 37 -6.70 1.22 2.42
C VAL A 37 -5.80 1.86 3.46
N TYR A 38 -6.36 2.78 4.25
CA TYR A 38 -5.70 3.33 5.42
C TYR A 38 -5.56 2.25 6.49
N MET A 39 -4.32 1.93 6.85
CA MET A 39 -4.01 0.93 7.88
C MET A 39 -3.06 1.55 8.91
N PRO A 40 -3.59 2.03 10.05
CA PRO A 40 -2.78 2.57 11.13
C PRO A 40 -1.99 1.45 11.82
N GLU A 41 -0.86 1.80 12.45
CA GLU A 41 -0.02 0.81 13.15
C GLU A 41 -0.47 0.59 14.59
N LEU A 42 -1.06 1.61 15.22
CA LEU A 42 -1.71 1.51 16.51
C LEU A 42 -3.17 1.93 16.41
N ASP A 43 -4.03 1.19 17.09
CA ASP A 43 -5.44 1.53 17.20
C ASP A 43 -5.80 1.69 18.68
N ARG A 44 -6.40 2.84 19.04
CA ARG A 44 -7.32 3.09 20.17
C ARG A 44 -7.33 4.57 20.59
N LYS A 45 -8.26 5.31 19.99
CA LYS A 45 -8.96 6.49 20.52
C LYS A 45 -8.35 7.90 20.47
N ASN A 46 -7.04 8.16 20.37
CA ASN A 46 -6.55 9.55 20.45
C ASN A 46 -5.15 9.80 19.85
N MET A 47 -4.92 9.60 18.55
CA MET A 47 -3.73 10.21 17.93
C MET A 47 -4.04 10.67 16.51
N ALA A 48 -4.26 11.97 16.36
CA ALA A 48 -4.14 12.61 15.06
C ALA A 48 -2.66 12.53 14.64
N GLY A 49 -2.35 11.75 13.61
CA GLY A 49 -1.07 11.81 12.90
C GLY A 49 -0.01 10.74 13.22
N ASP A 50 -0.33 9.44 13.12
CA ASP A 50 0.69 8.37 13.09
C ASP A 50 1.20 8.09 11.65
N MET A 51 1.70 9.12 10.96
CA MET A 51 2.29 8.88 9.64
C MET A 51 3.46 7.90 9.76
N ARG A 52 3.52 6.92 8.85
CA ARG A 52 4.60 5.94 8.78
C ARG A 52 5.91 6.62 8.38
N LEU A 53 6.68 7.07 9.38
CA LEU A 53 7.92 7.85 9.23
C LEU A 53 9.10 7.19 9.97
N GLY A 54 10.32 7.47 9.51
CA GLY A 54 11.56 6.99 10.13
C GLY A 54 12.08 5.66 9.59
N GLY A 55 13.19 5.19 10.15
CA GLY A 55 13.79 3.91 9.80
C GLY A 55 12.96 2.75 10.35
N ARG A 56 12.48 1.88 9.46
CA ARG A 56 11.76 0.66 9.83
C ARG A 56 12.40 -0.54 9.17
N THR A 57 12.45 -1.64 9.93
CA THR A 57 12.97 -2.90 9.44
C THR A 57 12.00 -3.49 8.43
N THR A 58 12.41 -3.57 7.17
CA THR A 58 11.68 -4.26 6.10
C THR A 58 12.24 -5.67 5.96
N HIS A 59 11.43 -6.69 6.26
CA HIS A 59 11.83 -8.07 6.07
C HIS A 59 11.59 -8.49 4.62
N PHE A 60 12.65 -8.84 3.90
CA PHE A 60 12.54 -9.36 2.54
C PHE A 60 11.99 -10.78 2.54
N GLN A 61 11.11 -11.08 1.58
CA GLN A 61 10.57 -12.42 1.40
C GLN A 61 11.56 -13.30 0.62
N ASN A 62 11.72 -14.55 1.08
CA ASN A 62 12.59 -15.53 0.44
C ASN A 62 12.14 -15.79 -1.01
N GLY A 63 13.10 -15.84 -1.93
CA GLY A 63 12.86 -16.11 -3.37
C GLY A 63 12.51 -14.87 -4.19
N SER A 64 12.39 -13.69 -3.59
CA SER A 64 12.22 -12.44 -4.34
C SER A 64 13.55 -11.94 -4.90
N ASP A 65 13.58 -11.46 -6.15
CA ASP A 65 14.82 -10.93 -6.75
C ASP A 65 15.35 -9.70 -6.00
N TRP A 66 14.47 -8.91 -5.40
CA TRP A 66 14.83 -7.75 -4.56
C TRP A 66 15.59 -8.12 -3.29
N SER A 67 15.38 -9.33 -2.73
CA SER A 67 16.17 -9.82 -1.60
C SER A 67 17.65 -10.00 -1.94
N LYS A 68 17.98 -10.20 -3.22
CA LYS A 68 19.36 -10.40 -3.70
C LYS A 68 20.13 -9.08 -3.84
N ALA A 69 19.43 -7.99 -4.15
CA ALA A 69 20.05 -6.67 -4.37
C ALA A 69 20.59 -6.01 -3.08
N TYR A 70 20.06 -6.40 -1.91
CA TYR A 70 20.51 -5.90 -0.60
C TYR A 70 21.60 -6.79 0.05
N ALA A 71 21.90 -7.95 -0.55
CA ALA A 71 22.88 -8.92 -0.04
C ALA A 71 24.29 -8.77 -0.66
N LEU A 72 24.50 -7.72 -1.48
CA LEU A 72 25.80 -7.25 -1.97
C LEU A 72 26.28 -6.07 -1.12
#